data_AF-A0A969VKY4-F1
#
_entry.id   AF-A0A969VKY4-F1
#
_cell.length_a   1.000
_cell.length_b   1.000
_cell.length_c   1.000
_cell.angle_alpha   90.00
_cell.angle_beta   90.00
_cell.angle_gamma   90.00
#
_symmetry.space_group_name_H-M   'P 1'
#
loop_
_entity.id
_entity.type
_entity.pdbx_description
1 polymer ?
#
loop_
_entity_poly.entity_id
_entity_poly.type
_entity_poly.pdbx_seq_one_letter_code
_entity_poly.pdbx_strand_id
1 'polypeptide(L)'
;MVGYHSSALVQVAEAATDPITIVVKSTVPVGTCDEIAAITRKANPSLQFAVVSNPEFLREGSALQDFREPDRIVVGTSSVAAGETMRELYASFVAAGVPLVEALELG
;
A
#
# COMPACT_ATOMS: atom_id res chain seq x y z
N MET A 1 10.91 -7.89 12.44
CA MET A 1 9.99 -7.05 13.23
C MET A 1 8.69 -6.92 12.43
N VAL A 2 7.91 -8.01 12.32
CA VAL A 2 6.59 -8.09 11.64
C VAL A 2 5.57 -8.81 12.54
N GLY A 3 5.93 -9.05 13.81
CA GLY A 3 5.15 -9.90 14.72
C GLY A 3 3.72 -9.41 15.01
N TYR A 4 3.44 -8.11 14.85
CA TYR A 4 2.11 -7.53 15.06
C TYR A 4 1.22 -7.51 13.80
N HIS A 5 1.79 -7.57 12.60
CA HIS A 5 1.02 -7.48 11.35
C HIS A 5 0.65 -8.85 10.76
N SER A 6 1.33 -9.92 11.18
CA SER A 6 1.15 -11.25 10.58
C SER A 6 -0.25 -11.81 10.80
N SER A 7 -0.84 -11.66 12.00
CA SER A 7 -2.18 -12.19 12.29
C SER A 7 -3.28 -11.46 11.50
N ALA A 8 -3.22 -10.13 11.44
CA ALA A 8 -4.16 -9.33 10.67
C ALA A 8 -4.05 -9.65 9.17
N LEU A 9 -2.83 -9.77 8.65
CA LEU A 9 -2.60 -10.11 7.25
C LEU A 9 -3.13 -11.50 6.89
N VAL A 10 -2.91 -12.50 7.75
CA VAL A 10 -3.44 -13.85 7.57
C VAL A 10 -4.97 -13.83 7.54
N GLN A 11 -5.61 -13.12 8.47
CA GLN A 11 -7.07 -12.99 8.50
C GLN A 11 -7.62 -12.34 7.22
N VAL A 12 -6.97 -11.27 6.72
CA VAL A 12 -7.35 -10.64 5.45
C VAL A 12 -7.19 -11.62 4.28
N ALA A 13 -6.07 -12.36 4.23
CA ALA A 13 -5.81 -13.30 3.15
C ALA A 13 -6.80 -14.48 3.15
N GLU A 14 -7.15 -15.01 4.31
CA GLU A 14 -8.11 -16.12 4.46
C GLU A 14 -9.54 -15.68 4.16
N ALA A 15 -9.90 -14.44 4.48
CA ALA A 15 -11.24 -13.90 4.23
C ALA A 15 -11.47 -13.41 2.80
N ALA A 16 -10.41 -13.04 2.07
CA ALA A 16 -10.52 -12.49 0.73
C ALA A 16 -10.94 -13.55 -0.30
N THR A 17 -12.05 -13.28 -1.00
CA THR A 17 -12.59 -14.13 -2.08
C THR A 17 -12.29 -13.60 -3.48
N ASP A 18 -12.11 -12.29 -3.59
CA ASP A 18 -11.85 -11.57 -4.84
C ASP A 18 -10.40 -11.08 -4.89
N PRO A 19 -9.89 -10.69 -6.07
CA PRO A 19 -8.57 -10.08 -6.17
C PRO A 19 -8.48 -8.80 -5.34
N ILE A 20 -7.40 -8.64 -4.56
CA ILE A 20 -7.21 -7.48 -3.67
C ILE A 20 -5.88 -6.76 -3.87
N THR A 21 -5.85 -5.47 -3.54
CA THR A 21 -4.60 -4.70 -3.39
C THR A 21 -4.34 -4.47 -1.91
N ILE A 22 -3.21 -4.95 -1.40
CA ILE A 22 -2.76 -4.77 -0.02
C ILE A 22 -1.86 -3.53 0.02
N VAL A 23 -2.31 -2.48 0.70
CA VAL A 23 -1.59 -1.21 0.80
C VAL A 23 -0.92 -1.08 2.17
N VAL A 24 0.40 -0.97 2.17
CA VAL A 24 1.23 -0.79 3.36
C VAL A 24 1.45 0.70 3.59
N LYS A 25 0.67 1.28 4.53
CA LYS A 25 0.72 2.72 4.84
C LYS A 25 1.87 3.11 5.77
N SER A 26 2.22 2.25 6.71
CA SER A 26 3.21 2.54 7.74
C SER A 26 4.62 2.67 7.16
N THR A 27 5.48 3.41 7.85
CA THR A 27 6.93 3.38 7.60
C THR A 27 7.47 2.02 8.02
N VAL A 28 7.75 1.17 7.03
CA VAL A 28 8.28 -0.17 7.24
C VAL A 28 9.70 -0.30 6.70
N PRO A 29 10.53 -1.20 7.25
CA PRO A 29 11.82 -1.52 6.67
C PRO A 29 11.73 -1.95 5.20
N VAL A 30 12.82 -1.76 4.47
CA VAL A 30 12.96 -2.31 3.11
C VAL A 30 12.79 -3.84 3.16
N GLY A 31 12.08 -4.39 2.17
CA GLY A 31 11.76 -5.82 2.08
C GLY A 31 10.48 -6.25 2.82
N THR A 32 9.83 -5.37 3.60
CA THR A 32 8.57 -5.73 4.28
C THR A 32 7.44 -6.04 3.29
N CYS A 33 7.39 -5.40 2.12
CA CYS A 33 6.39 -5.73 1.10
C CYS A 33 6.56 -7.16 0.56
N ASP A 34 7.80 -7.64 0.44
CA ASP A 34 8.10 -9.02 0.02
C ASP A 34 7.69 -10.03 1.09
N GLU A 35 7.95 -9.70 2.37
CA GLU A 35 7.53 -10.53 3.50
C GLU A 35 6.00 -10.62 3.58
N ILE A 36 5.29 -9.51 3.39
CA ILE A 36 3.83 -9.48 3.30
C ILE A 36 3.35 -10.37 2.16
N ALA A 37 3.92 -10.24 0.96
CA ALA A 37 3.55 -11.08 -0.16
C ALA A 37 3.79 -12.58 0.11
N ALA A 38 4.88 -12.93 0.79
CA ALA A 38 5.17 -14.31 1.17
C ALA A 38 4.15 -14.86 2.18
N ILE A 39 3.79 -14.07 3.20
CA ILE A 39 2.78 -14.46 4.21
C ILE A 39 1.40 -14.62 3.55
N THR A 40 0.99 -13.66 2.71
CA THR A 40 -0.31 -13.72 2.01
C THR A 40 -0.42 -14.96 1.12
N ARG A 41 0.62 -15.27 0.32
CA ARG A 41 0.64 -16.50 -0.51
C ARG A 41 0.57 -17.76 0.34
N LYS A 42 1.22 -17.78 1.50
CA LYS A 42 1.18 -18.93 2.41
C LYS A 42 -0.19 -19.13 3.03
N ALA A 43 -0.88 -18.04 3.38
CA ALA A 43 -2.21 -18.08 3.99
C ALA A 43 -3.31 -18.43 2.96
N ASN A 44 -3.25 -17.86 1.76
CA ASN A 44 -4.19 -18.16 0.68
C ASN A 44 -3.45 -18.28 -0.66
N PRO A 45 -3.02 -19.51 -1.03
CA PRO A 45 -2.23 -19.74 -2.25
C PRO A 45 -2.96 -19.43 -3.57
N SER A 46 -4.30 -19.45 -3.55
CA SER A 46 -5.14 -19.17 -4.72
C SER A 46 -5.51 -17.69 -4.87
N LEU A 47 -5.27 -16.87 -3.85
CA LEU A 47 -5.63 -15.45 -3.88
C LEU A 47 -4.79 -14.70 -4.91
N GLN A 48 -5.47 -13.99 -5.80
CA GLN A 48 -4.81 -12.99 -6.64
C GLN A 48 -4.67 -11.71 -5.85
N PHE A 49 -3.45 -11.19 -5.72
CA PHE A 49 -3.24 -9.93 -5.00
C PHE A 49 -2.00 -9.18 -5.50
N ALA A 50 -1.96 -7.89 -5.15
CA ALA A 50 -0.78 -7.04 -5.29
C ALA A 50 -0.43 -6.39 -3.94
N VAL A 51 0.84 -6.06 -3.74
CA VAL A 51 1.30 -5.30 -2.57
C VAL A 51 1.78 -3.93 -3.05
N VAL A 52 1.36 -2.89 -2.34
CA VAL A 52 1.70 -1.50 -2.59
C VAL A 52 2.33 -0.93 -1.33
N SER A 53 3.51 -0.32 -1.46
CA SER A 53 4.04 0.58 -0.43
C SER A 53 3.45 1.97 -0.66
N ASN A 54 2.80 2.53 0.36
CA ASN A 54 2.27 3.89 0.32
C ASN A 54 2.56 4.58 1.65
N PRO A 55 3.81 4.98 1.93
CA PRO A 55 4.17 5.56 3.21
C PRO A 55 3.37 6.84 3.49
N GLU A 56 3.08 7.11 4.76
CA GLU A 56 2.51 8.39 5.20
C GLU A 56 3.55 9.28 5.89
N PHE A 57 3.34 10.59 5.78
CA PHE A 57 4.24 11.62 6.31
C PHE A 57 3.50 12.59 7.25
N LEU A 58 2.52 12.08 8.00
CA LEU A 58 1.71 12.87 8.92
C LEU A 58 2.56 13.35 10.11
N ARG A 59 2.37 14.61 10.51
CA ARG A 59 3.01 15.17 11.71
C ARG A 59 2.03 15.21 12.88
N GLU A 60 2.50 14.89 14.08
CA GLU A 60 1.72 15.03 15.30
C GLU A 60 1.24 16.48 15.47
N GLY A 61 -0.03 16.66 15.86
CA GLY A 61 -0.66 17.98 16.01
C GLY A 61 -1.16 18.64 14.71
N SER A 62 -0.85 18.09 13.54
CA SER A 62 -1.35 18.58 12.23
C SER A 62 -1.88 17.47 11.30
N ALA A 63 -2.02 16.25 11.82
CA ALA A 63 -2.40 15.06 11.04
C ALA A 63 -3.67 15.22 10.18
N LEU A 64 -4.70 15.94 10.64
CA LEU A 64 -5.91 16.17 9.84
C LEU A 64 -5.63 17.06 8.63
N GLN A 65 -4.79 18.08 8.80
CA GLN A 65 -4.41 18.98 7.70
C GLN A 65 -3.47 18.25 6.74
N ASP A 66 -2.45 17.57 7.26
CA ASP A 66 -1.48 16.80 6.47
C ASP A 66 -2.15 15.66 5.67
N PHE A 67 -3.26 15.11 6.18
CA PHE A 67 -4.05 14.11 5.44
C PHE A 67 -4.86 14.73 4.28
N ARG A 68 -5.35 15.96 4.44
CA ARG A 68 -6.16 16.65 3.42
C ARG A 68 -5.30 17.33 2.35
N GLU A 69 -4.13 17.82 2.75
CA GLU A 69 -3.21 18.58 1.91
C GLU A 69 -1.78 18.03 2.08
N PRO A 70 -1.53 16.77 1.66
CA PRO A 70 -0.20 16.20 1.79
C PRO A 70 0.79 16.91 0.85
N ASP A 71 2.03 17.11 1.30
CA ASP A 71 3.10 17.69 0.45
C ASP A 71 3.35 16.88 -0.83
N ARG A 72 3.15 15.56 -0.74
CA ARG A 72 3.25 14.58 -1.83
C ARG A 72 2.67 13.24 -1.40
N ILE A 73 2.28 12.44 -2.39
CA ILE A 73 1.86 11.06 -2.21
C ILE A 73 2.90 10.16 -2.87
N VAL A 74 3.35 9.12 -2.16
CA VAL A 74 4.34 8.15 -2.68
C VAL A 74 3.66 6.80 -2.85
N VAL A 75 3.81 6.18 -4.01
CA VAL A 75 3.29 4.85 -4.34
C VAL A 75 4.42 4.02 -4.94
N GLY A 76 4.73 2.88 -4.32
CA GLY A 76 5.68 1.89 -4.83
C GLY A 76 4.99 0.55 -5.05
N THR A 77 5.05 0.01 -6.26
CA THR A 77 4.53 -1.33 -6.57
C THR A 77 5.15 -1.87 -7.86
N SER A 78 5.23 -3.20 -7.98
CA SER A 78 5.60 -3.88 -9.23
C SER A 78 4.39 -4.25 -10.10
N SER A 79 3.17 -4.05 -9.60
CA SER A 79 1.93 -4.35 -10.33
C SER A 79 1.40 -3.11 -11.05
N VAL A 80 1.36 -3.17 -12.39
CA VAL A 80 0.78 -2.11 -13.23
C VAL A 80 -0.68 -1.84 -12.85
N ALA A 81 -1.48 -2.90 -12.70
CA ALA A 81 -2.90 -2.80 -12.35
C ALA A 81 -3.11 -2.19 -10.94
N ALA A 82 -2.25 -2.53 -9.98
CA ALA A 82 -2.30 -1.90 -8.66
C ALA A 82 -1.90 -0.42 -8.73
N GLY A 83 -0.88 -0.09 -9.54
CA GLY A 83 -0.50 1.30 -9.80
C GLY A 83 -1.66 2.12 -10.38
N GLU A 84 -2.40 1.59 -11.35
CA GLU A 84 -3.60 2.21 -11.91
C GLU A 84 -4.68 2.42 -10.84
N THR A 85 -4.95 1.41 -10.01
CA THR A 85 -5.89 1.52 -8.88
C THR A 85 -5.49 2.65 -7.93
N MET A 86 -4.20 2.79 -7.62
CA MET A 86 -3.69 3.87 -6.76
C MET A 86 -3.80 5.25 -7.42
N ARG A 87 -3.62 5.36 -8.75
CA ARG A 87 -3.84 6.62 -9.49
C ARG A 87 -5.29 7.05 -9.44
N GLU A 88 -6.21 6.11 -9.64
CA GLU A 88 -7.65 6.39 -9.52
C GLU A 88 -8.01 6.83 -8.10
N LEU A 89 -7.48 6.13 -7.08
CA LEU A 89 -7.69 6.47 -5.67
C LEU A 89 -7.24 7.90 -5.34
N TYR A 90 -6.12 8.34 -5.91
CA TYR A 90 -5.53 9.67 -5.63
C TYR A 90 -5.84 10.74 -6.68
N ALA A 91 -6.71 10.46 -7.65
CA ALA A 91 -6.99 11.37 -8.75
C ALA A 91 -7.44 12.77 -8.28
N SER A 92 -8.24 12.84 -7.21
CA SER A 92 -8.71 14.12 -6.64
C SER A 92 -7.58 14.94 -6.00
N PHE A 93 -6.63 14.30 -5.33
CA PHE A 93 -5.46 14.98 -4.75
C PHE A 93 -4.55 15.51 -5.85
N VAL A 94 -4.31 14.71 -6.89
CA VAL A 94 -3.51 15.13 -8.05
C VAL A 94 -4.16 16.30 -8.78
N ALA A 95 -5.49 16.27 -8.97
CA ALA A 95 -6.23 17.38 -9.55
C ALA A 95 -6.16 18.66 -8.69
N ALA A 96 -6.03 18.52 -7.37
CA ALA A 96 -5.80 19.63 -6.44
C ALA A 96 -4.34 20.12 -6.39
N GLY A 97 -3.44 19.55 -7.20
CA GLY A 97 -2.05 19.96 -7.31
C GLY A 97 -1.07 19.19 -6.41
N VAL A 98 -1.52 18.14 -5.72
CA VAL A 98 -0.64 17.28 -4.91
C VAL A 98 0.24 16.42 -5.84
N PRO A 99 1.58 16.46 -5.68
CA PRO A 99 2.47 15.59 -6.45
C PRO A 99 2.26 14.11 -6.12
N LEU A 100 2.08 13.28 -7.15
CA LEU A 100 2.12 11.82 -7.04
C LEU A 100 3.49 11.31 -7.52
N VAL A 101 4.23 10.67 -6.63
CA VAL A 101 5.54 10.06 -6.89
C VAL A 101 5.37 8.55 -6.99
N GLU A 102 5.53 8.00 -8.19
CA GLU A 102 5.35 6.57 -8.45
C GLU A 102 6.69 5.89 -8.73
N ALA A 103 6.92 4.76 -8.08
CA ALA A 103 7.99 3.83 -8.40
C ALA A 103 7.38 2.52 -8.90
N LEU A 104 7.45 2.30 -10.21
CA LEU A 104 7.13 1.04 -10.84
C LEU A 104 8.42 0.22 -10.93
N GLU A 105 8.56 -0.74 -10.02
CA GLU A 105 9.66 -1.70 -10.11
C GLU A 105 9.31 -2.72 -11.20
N LEU A 106 9.81 -2.46 -12.41
CA LEU A 106 9.86 -3.45 -13.48
C LEU A 106 10.89 -4.50 -13.04
N GLY A 107 10.39 -5.60 -12.47
CA GLY A 107 11.20 -6.76 -12.07
C GLY A 107 11.97 -7.38 -13.22
#